data_AF-A0A9W3DJ69-F1
#
_entry.id   AF-A0A9W3DJ69-F1
#
_cell.length_a   1.000
_cell.length_b   1.000
_cell.length_c   1.000
_cell.angle_alpha   90.00
_cell.angle_beta   90.00
_cell.angle_gamma   90.00
#
_symmetry.space_group_name_H-M   'P 1'
#
loop_
_entity.id
_entity.type
_entity.pdbx_description
1 polymer ?
#
loop_
_entity_poly.entity_id
_entity_poly.type
_entity_poly.pdbx_seq_one_letter_code
_entity_poly.pdbx_strand_id
1 'polypeptide(L)'
;MNTAKRQSQGVPSRCWCGRGIVIFYSKTDENPYRRFYRCEIGAQRKMENHLFKWVDEALLDEIRRVEAMQGKIAEQIEDLKQSLKKTVEEEVRKQKNSLELGCLGTILWIFGRLRSQE
;
A
#
# COMPACT_ATOMS: atom_id res chain seq x y z
N MET A 1 17.20 27.45 15.13
CA MET A 1 16.37 26.75 14.12
C MET A 1 17.11 25.49 13.72
N ASN A 2 16.61 24.33 14.14
CA ASN A 2 17.26 23.04 13.91
C ASN A 2 17.36 22.73 12.41
N THR A 3 18.53 22.93 11.82
CA THR A 3 18.86 22.43 10.47
C THR A 3 19.13 20.93 10.53
N ALA A 4 18.15 20.17 11.01
CA ALA A 4 18.12 18.74 10.78
C ALA A 4 18.00 18.58 9.27
N LYS A 5 19.11 18.17 8.66
CA LYS A 5 19.25 17.76 7.26
C LYS A 5 18.00 16.93 6.94
N ARG A 6 17.01 17.50 6.26
CA ARG A 6 15.85 16.75 5.74
C ARG A 6 16.42 15.80 4.70
N GLN A 7 16.95 14.66 5.15
CA GLN A 7 17.25 13.53 4.29
C GLN A 7 15.92 13.15 3.67
N SER A 8 15.74 13.50 2.40
CA SER A 8 14.62 13.02 1.61
C SER A 8 14.70 11.49 1.62
N GLN A 9 13.70 10.81 2.19
CA GLN A 9 13.55 9.37 2.04
C GLN A 9 13.23 9.08 0.56
N GLY A 10 13.85 8.05 -0.01
CA GLY A 10 13.63 7.68 -1.42
C GLY A 10 14.26 8.64 -2.43
N VAL A 11 13.68 8.67 -3.64
CA VAL A 11 14.13 9.49 -4.77
C VAL A 11 13.62 10.93 -4.64
N PRO A 12 14.51 11.94 -4.61
CA PRO A 12 14.11 13.33 -4.43
C PRO A 12 13.49 13.91 -5.71
N SER A 13 12.31 14.53 -5.59
CA SER A 13 11.61 15.19 -6.71
C SER A 13 11.93 16.68 -6.85
N ARG A 14 12.18 17.38 -5.73
CA ARG A 14 12.51 18.83 -5.69
C ARG A 14 13.45 19.15 -4.54
N CYS A 15 14.21 20.24 -4.69
CA CYS A 15 14.98 20.80 -3.58
C CYS A 15 14.07 21.67 -2.70
N TRP A 16 14.43 21.88 -1.43
CA TRP A 16 13.73 22.79 -0.52
C TRP A 16 13.65 24.24 -1.03
N CYS A 17 14.51 24.64 -1.97
CA CYS A 17 14.49 25.95 -2.62
C CYS A 17 13.52 26.04 -3.82
N GLY A 18 12.73 25.00 -4.07
CA GLY A 18 11.72 24.92 -5.15
C GLY A 18 12.26 24.52 -6.52
N ARG A 19 13.59 24.58 -6.73
CA ARG A 19 14.25 24.21 -7.98
C ARG A 19 14.28 22.69 -8.20
N GLY A 20 14.48 22.33 -9.47
CA GLY A 20 14.58 20.95 -9.93
C GLY A 20 15.84 20.25 -9.41
N ILE A 21 15.83 18.93 -9.56
CA ILE A 21 16.95 18.04 -9.22
C ILE A 21 17.55 17.50 -10.51
N VAL A 22 18.88 17.51 -10.58
CA VAL A 22 19.68 17.04 -11.73
C VAL A 22 20.60 15.92 -11.25
N ILE A 23 20.88 14.97 -12.13
CA ILE A 23 21.84 13.89 -11.87
C ILE A 23 23.22 14.32 -12.34
N PHE A 24 24.21 14.17 -11.47
CA PHE A 24 25.62 14.41 -11.76
C PHE A 24 26.44 13.15 -11.55
N TYR A 25 27.65 13.16 -12.09
CA TYR A 25 28.67 12.14 -11.88
C TYR A 25 29.76 12.70 -10.94
N SER A 26 30.09 11.93 -9.91
CA SER A 26 31.20 12.24 -9.03
C SER A 26 32.52 12.14 -9.75
N LYS A 27 33.39 13.12 -9.49
CA LYS A 27 34.75 13.19 -10.03
C LYS A 27 35.81 12.99 -8.93
N THR A 28 35.39 12.60 -7.72
CA THR A 28 36.34 12.36 -6.62
C THR A 28 36.97 10.98 -6.76
N ASP A 29 38.20 10.84 -6.28
CA ASP A 29 38.95 9.58 -6.38
C ASP A 29 38.34 8.48 -5.50
N GLU A 30 37.63 8.84 -4.43
CA GLU A 30 36.97 7.87 -3.54
C GLU A 30 35.66 7.33 -4.12
N ASN A 31 34.97 8.12 -4.96
CA ASN A 31 33.70 7.74 -5.57
C ASN A 31 33.70 8.09 -7.07
N PRO A 32 34.60 7.52 -7.88
CA PRO A 32 34.72 7.90 -9.28
C PRO A 32 33.47 7.46 -10.05
N TYR A 33 32.92 8.37 -10.86
CA TYR A 33 31.73 8.16 -11.69
C TYR A 33 30.44 7.78 -10.96
N ARG A 34 30.42 7.77 -9.63
CA ARG A 34 29.21 7.49 -8.85
C ARG A 34 28.18 8.60 -9.08
N ARG A 35 26.92 8.23 -9.32
CA ARG A 35 25.85 9.18 -9.66
C ARG A 35 25.17 9.73 -8.42
N PHE A 36 24.90 11.03 -8.39
CA PHE A 36 24.14 11.67 -7.31
C PHE A 36 23.11 12.67 -7.85
N TYR A 37 22.01 12.79 -7.11
CA TYR A 37 21.01 13.84 -7.23
C TYR A 37 21.51 15.13 -6.57
N ARG A 38 21.41 16.26 -7.26
CA ARG A 38 21.70 17.58 -6.70
C ARG A 38 20.74 18.64 -7.21
N CYS A 39 20.49 19.66 -6.39
CA CYS A 39 19.73 20.84 -6.81
C CYS A 39 20.40 21.53 -8.02
N GLU A 40 19.60 21.90 -9.00
CA GLU A 40 20.02 22.61 -10.23
C GLU A 40 20.88 23.84 -9.95
N ILE A 41 20.47 24.71 -9.03
CA ILE A 41 21.20 25.93 -8.65
C ILE A 41 22.20 25.69 -7.51
N GLY A 42 22.15 24.53 -6.85
CA GLY A 42 22.97 24.22 -5.68
C GLY A 42 24.45 23.99 -6.01
N ALA A 43 24.79 23.83 -7.30
CA ALA A 43 26.17 23.87 -7.76
C ALA A 43 26.73 25.30 -7.82
N GLN A 44 25.87 26.28 -8.11
CA GLN A 44 26.23 27.70 -8.23
C GLN A 44 26.23 28.39 -6.87
N ARG A 45 25.30 28.02 -5.98
CA ARG A 45 25.15 28.58 -4.64
C ARG A 45 25.86 27.75 -3.57
N LYS A 46 27.20 27.79 -3.59
CA LYS A 46 28.04 26.95 -2.69
C LYS A 46 27.88 27.27 -1.20
N MET A 47 27.41 28.47 -0.84
CA MET A 47 27.19 28.87 0.55
C MET A 47 25.85 28.36 1.12
N GLU A 48 24.96 27.86 0.27
CA GLU A 48 23.66 27.32 0.67
C GLU A 48 23.70 25.78 0.66
N ASN A 49 23.19 25.16 1.73
CA ASN A 49 23.09 23.70 1.82
C ASN A 49 21.88 23.19 1.02
N HIS A 50 22.09 22.94 -0.27
CA HIS A 50 21.07 22.36 -1.15
C HIS A 50 21.06 20.83 -1.11
N LEU A 51 20.01 20.24 -1.71
CA LEU A 51 19.86 18.79 -1.81
C LEU A 51 21.10 18.15 -2.47
N PHE A 52 21.61 17.10 -1.81
CA PHE A 52 22.57 16.14 -2.33
C PHE A 52 22.15 14.75 -1.83
N LYS A 53 22.04 13.76 -2.72
CA LYS A 53 21.79 12.35 -2.37
C LYS A 53 22.35 11.41 -3.42
N TRP A 54 23.00 10.32 -3.02
CA TRP A 54 23.45 9.30 -3.95
C TRP A 54 22.28 8.59 -4.62
N VAL A 55 22.40 8.30 -5.92
CA VAL A 55 21.31 7.71 -6.71
C VAL A 55 20.99 6.30 -6.21
N ASP A 56 22.00 5.48 -5.98
CA ASP A 56 21.88 4.12 -5.47
C ASP A 56 21.22 4.08 -4.09
N GLU A 57 21.62 4.95 -3.16
CA GLU A 57 20.99 5.05 -1.84
C GLU A 57 19.51 5.47 -1.94
N ALA A 58 19.21 6.44 -2.80
CA ALA A 58 17.85 6.89 -3.03
C ALA A 58 16.94 5.80 -3.61
N LEU A 59 17.46 4.98 -4.53
CA LEU A 59 16.73 3.86 -5.12
C LEU A 59 16.55 2.73 -4.09
N LEU A 60 17.59 2.42 -3.30
CA LEU A 60 17.49 1.42 -2.24
C LEU A 60 16.44 1.80 -1.17
N ASP A 61 16.35 3.08 -0.83
CA ASP A 61 15.30 3.56 0.07
C ASP A 61 13.90 3.38 -0.53
N GLU A 62 13.74 3.64 -1.83
CA GLU A 62 12.45 3.47 -2.52
C GLU A 62 12.05 1.99 -2.60
N ILE A 63 12.99 1.11 -2.92
CA ILE A 63 12.77 -0.35 -2.94
C ILE A 63 12.31 -0.83 -1.57
N ARG A 64 13.02 -0.46 -0.50
CA ARG A 64 12.64 -0.85 0.88
C ARG A 64 11.26 -0.32 1.27
N ARG A 65 10.91 0.89 0.83
CA ARG A 65 9.58 1.46 1.06
C ARG A 65 8.49 0.68 0.33
N VAL A 66 8.76 0.30 -0.92
CA VAL A 66 7.84 -0.49 -1.75
C VAL A 66 7.65 -1.89 -1.16
N GLU A 67 8.72 -2.55 -0.74
CA GLU A 67 8.67 -3.87 -0.07
C GLU A 67 7.81 -3.81 1.20
N ALA A 68 8.02 -2.79 2.04
CA ALA A 68 7.23 -2.59 3.25
C ALA A 68 5.74 -2.35 2.95
N MET A 69 5.44 -1.58 1.88
CA MET A 69 4.07 -1.34 1.46
C MET A 69 3.42 -2.61 0.88
N GLN A 70 4.17 -3.38 0.10
CA GLN A 70 3.72 -4.65 -0.46
C GLN A 70 3.35 -5.65 0.65
N GLY A 71 4.18 -5.74 1.70
CA GLY A 71 3.88 -6.57 2.87
C GLY A 71 2.55 -6.21 3.52
N LYS A 72 2.29 -4.91 3.74
CA LYS A 72 1.02 -4.42 4.31
C LYS A 72 -0.17 -4.72 3.41
N ILE A 73 -0.03 -4.51 2.10
CA ILE A 73 -1.11 -4.81 1.15
C ILE A 73 -1.42 -6.31 1.15
N ALA A 74 -0.40 -7.17 1.19
CA ALA A 74 -0.58 -8.62 1.25
C ALA A 74 -1.33 -9.06 2.51
N GLU A 75 -0.99 -8.50 3.67
CA GLU A 75 -1.70 -8.73 4.94
C GLU A 75 -3.17 -8.29 4.84
N GLN A 76 -3.42 -7.07 4.35
CA GLN A 76 -4.80 -6.56 4.17
C GLN A 76 -5.63 -7.40 3.20
N ILE A 77 -5.03 -7.95 2.15
CA ILE A 77 -5.71 -8.85 1.20
C ILE A 77 -6.13 -10.14 1.89
N GLU A 78 -5.25 -10.76 2.70
CA GLU A 78 -5.58 -12.00 3.39
C GLU A 78 -6.65 -11.77 4.46
N ASP A 79 -6.59 -10.66 5.20
CA ASP A 79 -7.62 -10.26 6.17
C ASP A 79 -8.99 -10.04 5.51
N LEU A 80 -9.02 -9.34 4.37
CA LEU A 80 -10.24 -9.12 3.59
C LEU A 80 -10.80 -10.45 3.07
N LYS A 81 -9.95 -11.33 2.57
CA LYS A 81 -10.34 -12.66 2.08
C LYS A 81 -10.92 -13.52 3.20
N GLN A 82 -10.32 -13.50 4.40
CA GLN A 82 -10.84 -14.24 5.55
C GLN A 82 -12.19 -13.67 6.01
N SER A 83 -12.31 -12.34 6.07
CA SER A 83 -13.56 -11.67 6.45
C SER A 83 -14.69 -11.98 5.46
N LEU A 84 -14.40 -11.88 4.16
CA LEU A 84 -15.34 -12.21 3.10
C LEU A 84 -15.78 -13.67 3.18
N LYS A 85 -14.85 -14.61 3.40
CA LYS A 85 -15.17 -16.04 3.55
C LYS A 85 -16.17 -16.26 4.69
N LYS A 86 -15.95 -15.64 5.86
CA LYS A 86 -16.87 -15.73 7.00
C LYS A 86 -18.26 -15.19 6.66
N THR A 87 -18.34 -14.01 6.05
CA THR A 87 -19.63 -13.41 5.65
C THR A 87 -20.36 -14.30 4.65
N VAL A 88 -19.67 -14.84 3.65
CA VAL A 88 -20.28 -15.75 2.67
C VAL A 88 -20.79 -17.03 3.35
N GLU A 89 -20.02 -17.64 4.24
CA GLU A 89 -20.43 -18.83 5.00
C GLU A 89 -21.67 -18.55 5.87
N GLU A 90 -21.73 -17.38 6.52
CA GLU A 90 -22.89 -16.97 7.32
C GLU A 90 -24.14 -16.76 6.47
N GLU A 91 -24.02 -16.09 5.32
CA GLU A 91 -25.17 -15.84 4.43
C GLU A 91 -25.66 -17.14 3.79
N VAL A 92 -24.75 -18.04 3.36
CA VAL A 92 -25.11 -19.37 2.85
C VAL A 92 -25.87 -20.17 3.92
N ARG A 93 -25.40 -20.13 5.17
CA ARG A 93 -26.09 -20.79 6.29
C ARG A 93 -27.49 -20.21 6.55
N LYS A 94 -27.63 -18.88 6.52
CA LYS A 94 -28.95 -18.23 6.68
C LYS A 94 -29.91 -18.63 5.55
N GLN A 95 -29.45 -18.63 4.31
CA GLN A 95 -30.24 -19.07 3.16
C GLN A 95 -30.70 -20.52 3.30
N LYS A 96 -29.81 -21.43 3.70
CA LYS A 96 -30.16 -22.84 3.94
C LYS A 96 -31.22 -22.99 5.04
N ASN A 97 -31.03 -22.32 6.17
CA ASN A 97 -31.99 -22.38 7.28
C ASN A 97 -33.37 -21.81 6.88
N SER A 98 -33.39 -20.73 6.10
CA SER A 98 -34.63 -20.14 5.58
C SER A 98 -35.36 -21.11 4.63
N LEU A 99 -34.62 -21.83 3.79
CA LEU A 99 -35.18 -22.82 2.87
C LEU A 99 -35.78 -24.01 3.64
N GLU A 100 -35.07 -24.52 4.65
CA GLU A 100 -35.56 -25.63 5.48
C GLU A 100 -36.86 -25.27 6.24
N LEU A 101 -36.91 -24.08 6.85
CA LEU A 101 -38.12 -23.58 7.53
C LEU A 101 -39.30 -23.41 6.56
N GLY A 102 -39.05 -22.89 5.35
CA GLY A 102 -40.08 -22.73 4.32
C GLY A 102 -40.65 -24.06 3.83
N CYS A 103 -39.79 -25.06 3.60
CA CYS A 103 -40.21 -26.41 3.22
C CYS A 103 -41.07 -27.06 4.31
N LEU A 104 -40.64 -27.00 5.57
CA LEU A 104 -41.40 -27.54 6.71
C LEU A 104 -42.78 -26.89 6.85
N GLY A 105 -42.85 -25.55 6.72
CA GLY A 105 -44.13 -24.83 6.77
C GLY A 105 -45.09 -25.27 5.66
N THR A 106 -44.58 -25.47 4.45
CA THR A 106 -45.36 -25.96 3.30
C THR A 106 -45.88 -27.39 3.54
N ILE A 107 -45.01 -28.27 4.04
CA ILE A 107 -45.36 -29.66 4.36
C ILE A 107 -46.46 -29.72 5.43
N LEU A 108 -46.29 -28.99 6.54
CA LEU A 108 -47.27 -28.94 7.64
C LEU A 108 -48.63 -28.41 7.15
N TRP A 109 -48.62 -27.41 6.28
CA TRP A 109 -49.84 -26.87 5.67
C TRP A 109 -50.55 -27.91 4.80
N ILE A 110 -49.82 -28.67 3.96
CA ILE A 110 -50.39 -29.75 3.14
C ILE A 110 -51.02 -30.84 4.04
N PHE A 111 -50.34 -31.26 5.10
CA PHE A 111 -50.85 -32.26 6.04
C PHE A 111 -52.13 -31.81 6.76
N GLY A 112 -52.18 -30.55 7.22
CA GLY A 112 -53.40 -30.00 7.81
C GLY A 112 -54.57 -29.98 6.83
N ARG A 113 -54.29 -29.72 5.55
CA ARG A 113 -55.31 -29.70 4.49
C ARG A 113 -55.85 -31.10 4.17
N LEU A 114 -54.98 -32.12 4.12
CA LEU A 114 -55.36 -33.52 3.94
C LEU A 114 -56.26 -34.02 5.08
N ARG A 115 -55.89 -33.73 6.33
CA ARG A 115 -56.65 -34.15 7.52
C ARG A 115 -58.01 -33.47 7.67
N SER A 116 -58.25 -32.37 6.96
CA SER A 116 -59.54 -31.66 6.96
C SER A 116 -60.52 -32.18 5.89
N GLN A 117 -60.11 -33.15 5.07
CA GLN A 117 -60.92 -33.78 4.01
C GLN A 117 -61.40 -35.21 4.38
N GLU A 118 -61.01 -35.71 5.55
CA GLU A 118 -61.56 -36.92 6.20
C GLU A 118 -62.61 -36.54 7.24
#